data_AF-A0A8I3A7T0-F1
#
_entry.id   AF-A0A8I3A7T0-F1
#
_cell.length_a   1.000
_cell.length_b   1.000
_cell.length_c   1.000
_cell.angle_alpha   90.00
_cell.angle_beta   90.00
_cell.angle_gamma   90.00
#
_symmetry.space_group_name_H-M   'P 1'
#
loop_
_entity.id
_entity.type
_entity.pdbx_description
1 polymer ?
#
loop_
_entity_poly.entity_id
_entity_poly.type
_entity_poly.pdbx_seq_one_letter_code
_entity_poly.pdbx_strand_id
1 'polypeptide(L)'
;MDFRDPSWDWDEASHIFGCKVMEYIMCFLVPQAQRWRSIVLLTDTWAPIFMFLSCTVAIESAPLLQTIRLARCNEYFVAPGETFRPSHLALPVAWFRSGASLSHVRHVSLSGVHVDWTRSGLTRLRELELRYHAQDVMPTLSEFQRILRANAALERLVILGWGPQTCHSSEDERGSDDLATIELPKLEELEFGFVDVTYAVDLLSLFTLPKLRVLAVQDVAFAIQLCERQDSSALFDHLVR
;
A
#
# COMPACT_ATOMS: atom_id res chain seq x y z
N MET A 1 -15.50 9.63 0.43
CA MET A 1 -15.69 10.29 -0.87
C MET A 1 -15.40 9.27 -1.94
N ASP A 2 -16.33 9.09 -2.87
CA ASP A 2 -16.24 8.11 -3.96
C ASP A 2 -16.43 8.88 -5.26
N PHE A 3 -15.37 8.95 -6.07
CA PHE A 3 -15.31 9.69 -7.33
C PHE A 3 -15.00 8.76 -8.49
N ARG A 4 -15.41 7.50 -8.36
CA ARG A 4 -15.33 6.55 -9.46
C ARG A 4 -16.37 6.88 -10.51
N ASP A 5 -15.98 6.85 -11.77
CA ASP A 5 -16.82 7.02 -12.93
C ASP A 5 -17.00 5.65 -13.63
N PRO A 6 -18.20 5.05 -13.60
CA PRO A 6 -18.46 3.76 -14.24
C PRO A 6 -18.32 3.81 -15.76
N SER A 7 -18.25 5.00 -16.36
CA SER A 7 -18.05 5.23 -17.79
C SER A 7 -16.63 5.66 -18.16
N TRP A 8 -15.69 5.65 -17.20
CA TRP A 8 -14.31 6.00 -17.48
C TRP A 8 -13.66 5.05 -18.49
N ASP A 9 -12.92 5.61 -19.43
CA ASP A 9 -12.30 4.93 -20.57
C ASP A 9 -10.84 4.52 -20.35
N TRP A 10 -10.39 4.55 -19.09
CA TRP A 10 -9.01 4.27 -18.67
C TRP A 10 -7.96 5.32 -19.09
N ASP A 11 -8.39 6.45 -19.68
CA ASP A 11 -7.50 7.59 -19.93
C ASP A 11 -7.46 8.51 -18.70
N GLU A 12 -6.33 8.57 -18.00
CA GLU A 12 -6.12 9.46 -16.85
C GLU A 12 -6.42 10.93 -17.17
N ALA A 13 -6.15 11.36 -18.40
CA ALA A 13 -6.30 12.77 -18.80
C ALA A 13 -7.74 13.14 -19.15
N SER A 14 -8.58 12.16 -19.51
CA SER A 14 -9.99 12.37 -19.86
C SER A 14 -10.90 12.51 -18.63
N HIS A 15 -10.43 12.08 -17.46
CA HIS A 15 -11.25 11.97 -16.26
C HIS A 15 -11.72 13.35 -15.76
N ILE A 16 -13.04 13.52 -15.59
CA ILE A 16 -13.67 14.78 -15.19
C ILE A 16 -13.24 15.26 -13.80
N PHE A 17 -12.84 14.33 -12.94
CA PHE A 17 -12.39 14.60 -11.58
C PHE A 17 -10.86 14.52 -11.51
N GLY A 18 -10.20 15.68 -11.50
CA GLY A 18 -8.74 15.81 -11.43
C GLY A 18 -8.27 16.70 -10.27
N CYS A 19 -7.00 17.12 -10.31
CA CYS A 19 -6.35 17.91 -9.25
C CYS A 19 -7.16 19.15 -8.81
N LYS A 20 -7.64 19.97 -9.76
CA LYS A 20 -8.33 21.23 -9.45
C LYS A 20 -9.61 21.03 -8.65
N VAL A 21 -10.37 19.98 -8.94
CA VAL A 21 -11.62 19.69 -8.23
C VAL A 21 -11.30 19.20 -6.82
N MET A 22 -10.30 18.33 -6.66
CA MET A 22 -9.85 17.89 -5.34
C MET A 22 -9.31 19.05 -4.51
N GLU A 23 -8.51 19.93 -5.10
CA GLU A 23 -7.97 21.11 -4.40
C GLU A 23 -9.11 21.96 -3.83
N TYR A 24 -10.13 22.25 -4.64
CA TYR A 24 -11.31 23.00 -4.19
C TYR A 24 -12.02 22.30 -3.02
N ILE A 25 -12.20 20.98 -3.08
CA ILE A 25 -12.78 20.20 -1.98
C ILE A 25 -11.92 20.30 -0.72
N MET A 26 -10.60 20.17 -0.86
CA MET A 26 -9.65 20.19 0.25
C MET A 26 -9.62 21.56 0.95
N CYS A 27 -9.88 22.67 0.24
CA CYS A 27 -10.05 23.98 0.87
C CYS A 27 -11.14 23.98 1.97
N PHE A 28 -12.19 23.17 1.82
CA PHE A 28 -13.25 23.06 2.83
C PHE A 28 -12.97 21.98 3.88
N LEU A 29 -12.34 20.87 3.47
CA LEU A 29 -12.11 19.74 4.35
C LEU A 29 -10.95 19.96 5.33
N VAL A 30 -9.81 20.48 4.85
CA VAL A 30 -8.58 20.64 5.65
C VAL A 30 -8.81 21.46 6.93
N PRO A 31 -9.54 22.59 6.91
CA PRO A 31 -9.85 23.33 8.15
C PRO A 31 -10.59 22.51 9.20
N GLN A 32 -11.25 21.41 8.81
CA GLN A 32 -12.00 20.53 9.69
C GLN A 32 -11.20 19.30 10.14
N ALA A 33 -9.89 19.21 9.84
CA ALA A 33 -9.06 18.03 10.10
C ALA A 33 -9.05 17.58 11.57
N GLN A 34 -9.22 18.51 12.51
CA GLN A 34 -9.33 18.21 13.94
C GLN A 34 -10.48 17.25 14.29
N ARG A 35 -11.51 17.21 13.44
CA ARG A 35 -12.74 16.43 13.63
C ARG A 35 -12.76 15.14 12.84
N TRP A 36 -11.76 14.90 12.01
CA TRP A 36 -11.73 13.71 11.16
C TRP A 36 -11.51 12.47 12.01
N ARG A 37 -12.39 11.49 11.84
CA ARG A 37 -12.23 10.15 12.44
C ARG A 37 -11.82 9.10 11.42
N SER A 38 -12.38 9.20 10.22
CA SER A 38 -12.11 8.28 9.11
C SER A 38 -12.04 9.07 7.82
N ILE A 39 -11.08 8.70 6.98
CA ILE A 39 -10.94 9.20 5.61
C ILE A 39 -11.08 8.01 4.68
N VAL A 40 -11.98 8.15 3.72
CA VAL A 40 -12.11 7.22 2.61
C VAL A 40 -12.13 8.03 1.32
N LEU A 41 -11.17 7.78 0.43
CA LEU A 41 -11.08 8.38 -0.89
C LEU A 41 -10.92 7.27 -1.92
N LEU A 42 -11.91 7.15 -2.81
CA LEU A 42 -11.89 6.21 -3.93
C LEU A 42 -11.95 7.03 -5.22
N THR A 43 -10.99 6.81 -6.12
CA THR A 43 -10.89 7.51 -7.41
C THR A 43 -10.37 6.55 -8.46
N ASP A 44 -10.69 6.76 -9.73
CA ASP A 44 -10.11 5.92 -10.79
C ASP A 44 -8.68 6.34 -11.16
N THR A 45 -8.42 7.64 -11.05
CA THR A 45 -7.17 8.29 -11.45
C THR A 45 -6.28 8.68 -10.28
N TRP A 46 -4.99 8.89 -10.54
CA TRP A 46 -4.02 9.29 -9.52
C TRP A 46 -4.12 10.77 -9.12
N ALA A 47 -4.43 11.64 -10.07
CA ALA A 47 -4.38 13.10 -9.90
C ALA A 47 -5.13 13.61 -8.64
N PRO A 48 -6.35 13.17 -8.32
CA PRO A 48 -7.03 13.61 -7.11
C PRO A 48 -6.39 13.06 -5.82
N ILE A 49 -5.85 11.85 -5.83
CA ILE A 49 -5.14 11.30 -4.66
C ILE A 49 -3.87 12.09 -4.40
N PHE A 50 -3.09 12.39 -5.45
CA PHE A 50 -1.90 13.23 -5.35
C PHE A 50 -2.22 14.60 -4.72
N MET A 51 -3.31 15.24 -5.18
CA MET A 51 -3.74 16.52 -4.62
C MET A 51 -4.18 16.39 -3.16
N PHE A 52 -4.95 15.35 -2.83
CA PHE A 52 -5.33 15.07 -1.44
C PHE A 52 -4.10 14.94 -0.54
N LEU A 53 -3.12 14.11 -0.91
CA LEU A 53 -1.88 13.92 -0.16
C LEU A 53 -1.13 15.25 0.02
N SER A 54 -0.98 16.01 -1.07
CA SER A 54 -0.33 17.33 -1.08
C SER A 54 -1.00 18.32 -0.10
N CYS A 55 -2.34 18.40 -0.11
CA CYS A 55 -3.07 19.27 0.81
C CYS A 55 -2.94 18.82 2.28
N THR A 56 -2.84 17.51 2.55
CA THR A 56 -2.72 17.01 3.93
C THR A 56 -1.39 17.36 4.60
N VAL A 57 -0.37 17.78 3.84
CA VAL A 57 0.90 18.26 4.40
C VAL A 57 0.69 19.48 5.30
N ALA A 58 -0.30 20.31 5.01
CA ALA A 58 -0.63 21.50 5.81
C ALA A 58 -1.39 21.17 7.12
N ILE A 59 -1.82 19.93 7.32
CA ILE A 59 -2.56 19.52 8.52
C ILE A 59 -1.57 19.41 9.68
N GLU A 60 -1.66 20.32 10.64
CA GLU A 60 -0.81 20.28 11.83
C GLU A 60 -1.20 19.12 12.76
N SER A 61 -2.50 18.86 12.90
CA SER A 61 -3.00 17.84 13.81
C SER A 61 -4.36 17.29 13.35
N ALA A 62 -4.54 15.98 13.49
CA ALA A 62 -5.77 15.25 13.25
C ALA A 62 -5.98 14.23 14.38
N PRO A 63 -6.29 14.69 15.61
CA PRO A 63 -6.16 13.89 16.82
C PRO A 63 -7.21 12.78 16.93
N LEU A 64 -8.32 12.91 16.20
CA LEU A 64 -9.39 11.91 16.19
C LEU A 64 -9.24 10.90 15.04
N LEU A 65 -8.27 11.08 14.15
CA LEU A 65 -8.14 10.28 12.94
C LEU A 65 -7.66 8.87 13.28
N GLN A 66 -8.50 7.88 12.99
CA GLN A 66 -8.28 6.47 13.31
C GLN A 66 -8.10 5.62 12.05
N THR A 67 -8.73 6.00 10.93
CA THR A 67 -8.77 5.18 9.72
C THR A 67 -8.49 6.02 8.49
N ILE A 68 -7.61 5.52 7.63
CA ILE A 68 -7.33 6.10 6.33
C ILE A 68 -7.44 5.00 5.28
N ARG A 69 -8.29 5.21 4.28
CA ARG A 69 -8.43 4.36 3.10
C ARG A 69 -8.33 5.21 1.85
N LEU A 70 -7.27 5.00 1.08
CA LEU A 70 -7.05 5.64 -0.21
C LEU A 70 -6.98 4.55 -1.27
N ALA A 71 -7.81 4.65 -2.30
CA ALA A 71 -7.81 3.70 -3.39
C ALA A 71 -7.86 4.41 -4.73
N ARG A 72 -6.83 4.13 -5.53
CA ARG A 72 -6.90 4.24 -6.98
C ARG A 72 -7.50 2.94 -7.50
N CYS A 73 -8.75 2.99 -7.96
CA CYS A 73 -9.55 1.83 -8.34
C CYS A 73 -9.23 1.35 -9.76
N ASN A 74 -7.94 1.19 -10.04
CA ASN A 74 -7.43 0.60 -11.27
C ASN A 74 -6.36 -0.43 -10.91
N GLU A 75 -6.77 -1.70 -10.85
CA GLU A 75 -5.92 -2.81 -10.42
C GLU A 75 -4.89 -3.22 -11.48
N TYR A 76 -4.99 -2.72 -12.71
CA TYR A 76 -4.15 -3.10 -13.85
C TYR A 76 -2.65 -2.87 -13.59
N PHE A 77 -2.29 -1.84 -12.81
CA PHE A 77 -0.89 -1.49 -12.55
C PHE A 77 -0.12 -2.52 -11.72
N VAL A 78 -0.81 -3.49 -11.12
CA VAL A 78 -0.15 -4.59 -10.40
C VAL A 78 0.43 -5.64 -11.37
N ALA A 79 0.09 -5.58 -12.66
CA ALA A 79 0.55 -6.56 -13.62
C ALA A 79 2.08 -6.61 -13.73
N PRO A 80 2.69 -7.80 -13.91
CA PRO A 80 4.11 -7.91 -14.17
C PRO A 80 4.53 -7.07 -15.39
N GLY A 81 5.57 -6.24 -15.20
CA GLY A 81 6.11 -5.36 -16.23
C GLY A 81 5.36 -4.03 -16.40
N GLU A 82 4.22 -3.83 -15.75
CA GLU A 82 3.58 -2.51 -15.69
C GLU A 82 4.28 -1.61 -14.67
N THR A 83 4.34 -0.32 -15.01
CA THR A 83 4.95 0.72 -14.19
C THR A 83 3.91 1.74 -13.77
N PHE A 84 4.24 2.51 -12.75
CA PHE A 84 3.36 3.55 -12.28
C PHE A 84 3.07 4.58 -13.39
N ARG A 85 1.79 4.85 -13.62
CA ARG A 85 1.34 5.93 -14.50
C ARG A 85 0.46 6.92 -13.73
N PRO A 86 0.57 8.23 -14.03
CA PRO A 86 1.53 8.83 -14.93
C PRO A 86 2.94 8.89 -14.32
N SER A 87 3.97 8.55 -15.09
CA SER A 87 5.35 8.37 -14.59
C SER A 87 5.95 9.62 -13.92
N HIS A 88 5.58 10.82 -14.38
CA HIS A 88 6.02 12.08 -13.77
C HIS A 88 5.47 12.31 -12.35
N LEU A 89 4.47 11.53 -11.91
CA LEU A 89 3.92 11.55 -10.55
C LEU A 89 4.30 10.31 -9.72
N ALA A 90 5.23 9.48 -10.20
CA ALA A 90 5.76 8.32 -9.47
C ALA A 90 6.65 8.72 -8.27
N LEU A 91 6.97 10.01 -8.12
CA LEU A 91 7.82 10.48 -7.03
C LEU A 91 7.16 10.27 -5.66
N PRO A 92 7.96 10.01 -4.60
CA PRO A 92 7.48 9.93 -3.22
C PRO A 92 6.68 11.16 -2.81
N VAL A 93 5.49 10.95 -2.26
CA VAL A 93 4.58 12.04 -1.84
C VAL A 93 4.50 12.08 -0.32
N ALA A 94 4.93 13.19 0.27
CA ALA A 94 4.75 13.42 1.70
C ALA A 94 3.26 13.67 2.02
N TRP A 95 2.83 13.24 3.21
CA TRP A 95 1.47 13.43 3.70
C TRP A 95 1.47 13.68 5.21
N PHE A 96 0.46 14.39 5.73
CA PHE A 96 0.28 14.61 7.18
C PHE A 96 1.57 15.00 7.94
N ARG A 97 2.34 15.94 7.38
CA ARG A 97 3.67 16.34 7.86
C ARG A 97 4.63 15.17 8.05
N SER A 98 4.82 14.37 6.99
CA SER A 98 5.61 13.14 7.04
C SER A 98 5.09 12.15 8.08
N GLY A 99 3.76 12.04 8.16
CA GLY A 99 3.03 11.20 9.10
C GLY A 99 3.08 11.63 10.57
N ALA A 100 3.70 12.76 10.91
CA ALA A 100 3.75 13.27 12.29
C ALA A 100 2.35 13.52 12.88
N SER A 101 1.37 13.83 12.04
CA SER A 101 -0.01 14.09 12.47
C SER A 101 -0.88 12.82 12.60
N LEU A 102 -0.31 11.61 12.39
CA LEU A 102 -1.03 10.33 12.35
C LEU A 102 -0.99 9.53 13.67
N SER A 103 -0.72 10.18 14.80
CA SER A 103 -0.47 9.52 16.11
C SER A 103 -1.58 8.57 16.61
N HIS A 104 -2.83 8.78 16.17
CA HIS A 104 -4.01 8.00 16.58
C HIS A 104 -4.52 7.05 15.50
N VAL A 105 -3.91 7.04 14.31
CA VAL A 105 -4.30 6.14 13.23
C VAL A 105 -4.01 4.70 13.63
N ARG A 106 -4.98 3.82 13.39
CA ARG A 106 -4.88 2.38 13.66
C ARG A 106 -5.07 1.55 12.41
N HIS A 107 -5.81 2.05 11.43
CA HIS A 107 -6.12 1.31 10.21
C HIS A 107 -5.70 2.14 8.99
N VAL A 108 -4.81 1.59 8.19
CA VAL A 108 -4.38 2.20 6.92
C VAL A 108 -4.59 1.20 5.79
N SER A 109 -5.25 1.66 4.73
CA SER A 109 -5.48 0.92 3.51
C SER A 109 -5.07 1.77 2.32
N LEU A 110 -4.04 1.33 1.60
CA LEU A 110 -3.50 1.98 0.40
C LEU A 110 -3.64 1.00 -0.76
N SER A 111 -4.42 1.38 -1.77
CA SER A 111 -4.67 0.55 -2.95
C SER A 111 -4.26 1.32 -4.20
N GLY A 112 -3.16 0.93 -4.84
CA GLY A 112 -2.58 1.69 -5.95
C GLY A 112 -2.14 3.11 -5.55
N VAL A 113 -1.79 3.30 -4.27
CA VAL A 113 -1.46 4.60 -3.69
C VAL A 113 -0.12 4.55 -2.96
N HIS A 114 0.89 5.19 -3.54
CA HIS A 114 2.18 5.35 -2.89
C HIS A 114 2.30 6.65 -2.11
N VAL A 115 3.16 6.63 -1.10
CA VAL A 115 3.55 7.80 -0.29
C VAL A 115 5.07 7.79 -0.16
N ASP A 116 5.63 8.80 0.50
CA ASP A 116 7.01 8.73 0.97
C ASP A 116 7.15 7.65 2.03
N TRP A 117 7.55 6.44 1.62
CA TRP A 117 7.68 5.27 2.48
C TRP A 117 8.70 5.49 3.59
N THR A 118 9.85 6.12 3.28
CA THR A 118 10.87 6.53 4.25
C THR A 118 10.24 7.35 5.37
N ARG A 119 9.40 8.33 5.04
CA ARG A 119 8.80 9.27 6.00
C ARG A 119 7.28 9.16 6.09
N SER A 120 6.77 7.93 6.02
CA SER A 120 5.33 7.67 5.96
C SER A 120 4.61 7.89 7.30
N GLY A 121 5.33 7.74 8.41
CA GLY A 121 4.78 7.78 9.78
C GLY A 121 3.76 6.68 10.09
N LEU A 122 3.74 5.60 9.28
CA LEU A 122 2.91 4.41 9.47
C LEU A 122 3.40 3.60 10.69
N THR A 123 2.97 4.02 11.88
CA THR A 123 3.39 3.44 13.16
C THR A 123 2.19 3.19 14.06
N ARG A 124 2.30 2.24 15.01
CA ARG A 124 1.24 1.88 15.97
C ARG A 124 -0.09 1.45 15.34
N LEU A 125 -0.05 0.91 14.13
CA LEU A 125 -1.19 0.36 13.42
C LEU A 125 -1.64 -0.97 14.02
N ARG A 126 -2.94 -1.24 13.86
CA ARG A 126 -3.59 -2.54 14.09
C ARG A 126 -3.86 -3.26 12.78
N GLU A 127 -4.15 -2.49 11.72
CA GLU A 127 -4.39 -3.02 10.39
C GLU A 127 -3.62 -2.21 9.35
N LEU A 128 -2.92 -2.92 8.47
CA LEU A 128 -2.23 -2.35 7.32
C LEU A 128 -2.60 -3.15 6.08
N GLU A 129 -3.08 -2.44 5.07
CA GLU A 129 -3.40 -3.02 3.77
C GLU A 129 -2.63 -2.28 2.67
N LEU A 130 -1.83 -3.03 1.91
CA LEU A 130 -1.17 -2.57 0.70
C LEU A 130 -1.69 -3.41 -0.47
N ARG A 131 -2.34 -2.78 -1.44
CA ARG A 131 -2.99 -3.49 -2.54
C ARG A 131 -2.65 -2.87 -3.88
N TYR A 132 -2.51 -3.69 -4.91
CA TYR A 132 -2.51 -3.29 -6.33
C TYR A 132 -1.58 -2.12 -6.68
N HIS A 133 -0.40 -2.07 -6.05
CA HIS A 133 0.62 -1.08 -6.38
C HIS A 133 1.40 -1.53 -7.62
N ALA A 134 1.86 -0.56 -8.42
CA ALA A 134 2.92 -0.81 -9.37
C ALA A 134 4.24 -1.09 -8.64
N GLN A 135 5.05 -1.98 -9.18
CA GLN A 135 6.26 -2.46 -8.52
C GLN A 135 7.29 -1.34 -8.27
N ASP A 136 7.38 -0.37 -9.17
CA ASP A 136 8.35 0.74 -9.15
C ASP A 136 8.06 1.81 -8.08
N VAL A 137 6.86 1.82 -7.50
CA VAL A 137 6.49 2.75 -6.41
C VAL A 137 6.27 2.06 -5.06
N MET A 138 6.58 0.76 -4.96
CA MET A 138 6.55 0.04 -3.70
C MET A 138 7.70 0.45 -2.76
N PRO A 139 7.54 0.28 -1.44
CA PRO A 139 8.65 0.47 -0.51
C PRO A 139 9.79 -0.49 -0.84
N THR A 140 11.02 -0.09 -0.54
CA THR A 140 12.14 -1.04 -0.51
C THR A 140 11.93 -2.06 0.61
N LEU A 141 12.66 -3.18 0.58
CA LEU A 141 12.61 -4.17 1.66
C LEU A 141 12.94 -3.56 3.03
N SER A 142 13.94 -2.70 3.12
CA SER A 142 14.34 -2.05 4.38
C SER A 142 13.26 -1.08 4.90
N GLU A 143 12.62 -0.33 4.00
CA GLU A 143 11.49 0.54 4.35
C GLU A 143 10.29 -0.27 4.85
N PHE A 144 9.96 -1.35 4.17
CA PHE A 144 8.87 -2.25 4.52
C PHE A 144 9.09 -2.92 5.88
N GLN A 145 10.29 -3.46 6.13
CA GLN A 145 10.68 -4.00 7.43
C GLN A 145 10.56 -2.95 8.54
N ARG A 146 11.04 -1.73 8.30
CA ARG A 146 10.93 -0.62 9.27
C ARG A 146 9.49 -0.27 9.58
N ILE A 147 8.63 -0.21 8.56
CA ILE A 147 7.19 0.01 8.74
C ILE A 147 6.61 -1.11 9.60
N LEU A 148 6.82 -2.38 9.26
CA LEU A 148 6.25 -3.49 10.01
C LEU A 148 6.77 -3.58 11.47
N ARG A 149 8.07 -3.37 11.69
CA ARG A 149 8.66 -3.31 13.05
C ARG A 149 8.09 -2.18 13.90
N ALA A 150 7.75 -1.05 13.30
CA ALA A 150 7.09 0.07 13.99
C ALA A 150 5.63 -0.25 14.39
N ASN A 151 5.11 -1.42 13.98
CA ASN A 151 3.76 -1.89 14.19
C ASN A 151 3.73 -3.26 14.89
N ALA A 152 4.51 -3.44 15.97
CA ALA A 152 4.54 -4.71 16.74
C ALA A 152 3.18 -5.18 17.33
N ALA A 153 2.15 -4.32 17.27
CA ALA A 153 0.80 -4.60 17.71
C ALA A 153 -0.20 -4.83 16.55
N LEU A 154 0.30 -5.01 15.33
CA LEU A 154 -0.47 -5.31 14.12
C LEU A 154 -1.20 -6.64 14.29
N GLU A 155 -2.49 -6.63 14.02
CA GLU A 155 -3.42 -7.76 14.16
C GLU A 155 -3.80 -8.31 12.78
N ARG A 156 -3.87 -7.44 11.77
CA ARG A 156 -4.18 -7.81 10.38
C ARG A 156 -3.23 -7.14 9.38
N LEU A 157 -2.74 -7.93 8.44
CA LEU A 157 -1.89 -7.49 7.33
C LEU A 157 -2.47 -8.00 6.02
N VAL A 158 -2.62 -7.09 5.07
CA VAL A 158 -3.06 -7.42 3.71
C VAL A 158 -2.02 -6.95 2.73
N ILE A 159 -1.54 -7.87 1.89
CA ILE A 159 -0.64 -7.58 0.77
C ILE A 159 -1.27 -8.23 -0.45
N LEU A 160 -1.84 -7.44 -1.36
CA LEU A 160 -2.40 -7.96 -2.62
C LEU A 160 -1.60 -7.41 -3.80
N GLY A 161 -0.94 -8.30 -4.54
CA GLY A 161 -0.08 -7.96 -5.67
C GLY A 161 1.39 -8.06 -5.32
N TRP A 162 2.11 -6.96 -5.57
CA TRP A 162 3.49 -6.81 -5.13
C TRP A 162 3.57 -6.39 -3.65
N GLY A 163 4.62 -6.83 -2.97
CA GLY A 163 5.06 -6.34 -1.66
C GLY A 163 6.27 -5.41 -1.81
N PRO A 164 7.28 -5.45 -0.91
CA PRO A 164 8.47 -4.64 -1.07
C PRO A 164 9.27 -4.96 -2.33
N GLN A 165 9.99 -3.97 -2.84
CA GLN A 165 11.01 -4.18 -3.86
C GLN A 165 12.13 -5.05 -3.28
N THR A 166 12.31 -6.25 -3.84
CA THR A 166 13.42 -7.14 -3.51
C THR A 166 14.56 -6.90 -4.49
N CYS A 167 15.68 -6.35 -4.00
CA CYS A 167 16.86 -6.09 -4.81
C CYS A 167 17.52 -7.44 -5.20
N HIS A 168 17.11 -8.06 -6.30
CA HIS A 168 17.80 -9.24 -6.85
C HIS A 168 18.87 -8.89 -7.89
N SER A 169 19.17 -7.61 -8.10
CA SER A 169 20.01 -7.15 -9.21
C SER A 169 21.09 -6.15 -8.79
N SER A 170 22.11 -6.61 -8.07
CA SER A 170 23.49 -6.19 -8.28
C SER A 170 24.41 -6.97 -7.35
N GLU A 171 25.44 -7.59 -7.92
CA GLU A 171 26.51 -8.36 -7.24
C GLU A 171 27.40 -7.53 -6.28
N ASP A 172 26.94 -6.36 -5.84
CA ASP A 172 27.77 -5.33 -5.19
C ASP A 172 27.37 -4.94 -3.75
N GLU A 173 26.40 -5.60 -3.12
CA GLU A 173 26.19 -5.42 -1.67
C GLU A 173 26.99 -6.47 -0.88
N ARG A 174 28.32 -6.26 -0.85
CA ARG A 174 29.21 -6.80 0.19
C ARG A 174 28.91 -6.13 1.53
N GLY A 175 27.77 -6.48 2.08
CA GLY A 175 27.31 -6.13 3.40
C GLY A 175 26.11 -7.02 3.64
N SER A 176 26.32 -8.08 4.40
CA SER A 176 25.29 -8.93 4.96
C SER A 176 24.36 -8.10 5.85
N ASP A 177 23.54 -7.23 5.26
CA ASP A 177 22.35 -6.76 5.93
C ASP A 177 21.43 -7.98 5.90
N ASP A 178 21.49 -8.73 7.00
CA ASP A 178 20.67 -9.91 7.26
C ASP A 178 19.29 -9.67 6.63
N LEU A 179 18.81 -10.62 5.82
CA LEU A 179 17.40 -10.74 5.47
C LEU A 179 16.64 -11.00 6.77
N ALA A 180 16.54 -9.95 7.57
CA ALA A 180 16.22 -10.04 8.97
C ALA A 180 14.75 -10.35 9.06
N THR A 181 14.47 -11.51 9.62
CA THR A 181 13.13 -12.03 9.82
C THR A 181 12.20 -10.95 10.38
N ILE A 182 11.03 -10.84 9.77
CA ILE A 182 9.95 -9.95 10.12
C ILE A 182 9.06 -10.66 11.12
N GLU A 183 9.28 -10.38 12.40
CA GLU A 183 8.46 -10.92 13.47
C GLU A 183 7.21 -10.05 13.69
N LEU A 184 6.03 -10.66 13.57
CA LEU A 184 4.75 -10.02 13.89
C LEU A 184 4.01 -10.86 14.96
N PRO A 185 4.37 -10.71 16.25
CA PRO A 185 3.96 -11.62 17.31
C PRO A 185 2.47 -11.55 17.69
N LYS A 186 1.74 -10.58 17.13
CA LYS A 186 0.30 -10.37 17.38
C LYS A 186 -0.56 -10.48 16.12
N LEU A 187 0.05 -10.79 14.96
CA LEU A 187 -0.71 -10.91 13.73
C LEU A 187 -1.60 -12.16 13.81
N GLU A 188 -2.91 -11.96 13.70
CA GLU A 188 -3.90 -13.03 13.68
C GLU A 188 -4.38 -13.33 12.27
N GLU A 189 -4.35 -12.33 11.37
CA GLU A 189 -4.86 -12.44 10.01
C GLU A 189 -3.83 -11.95 8.98
N LEU A 190 -3.49 -12.80 8.03
CA LEU A 190 -2.69 -12.48 6.86
C LEU A 190 -3.50 -12.78 5.59
N GLU A 191 -3.72 -11.76 4.78
CA GLU A 191 -4.29 -11.89 3.44
C GLU A 191 -3.18 -11.59 2.43
N PHE A 192 -2.83 -12.59 1.64
CA PHE A 192 -1.69 -12.55 0.75
C PHE A 192 -2.11 -12.91 -0.69
N GLY A 193 -2.18 -11.89 -1.53
CA GLY A 193 -2.44 -12.02 -2.95
C GLY A 193 -1.13 -11.87 -3.72
N PHE A 194 -0.82 -12.80 -4.61
CA PHE A 194 0.43 -12.80 -5.38
C PHE A 194 0.17 -12.70 -6.88
N VAL A 195 1.16 -12.14 -7.59
CA VAL A 195 1.23 -12.09 -9.07
C VAL A 195 2.38 -12.92 -9.64
N ASP A 196 3.33 -13.31 -8.78
CA ASP A 196 4.46 -14.20 -9.09
C ASP A 196 4.70 -15.15 -7.90
N VAL A 197 4.75 -16.46 -8.18
CA VAL A 197 4.88 -17.50 -7.16
C VAL A 197 6.26 -17.50 -6.50
N THR A 198 7.32 -17.22 -7.25
CA THR A 198 8.70 -17.24 -6.71
C THR A 198 8.88 -16.11 -5.72
N TYR A 199 8.50 -14.90 -6.12
CA TYR A 199 8.46 -13.71 -5.28
C TYR A 199 7.60 -13.93 -4.02
N ALA A 200 6.45 -14.58 -4.17
CA ALA A 200 5.57 -14.90 -3.05
C ALA A 200 6.24 -15.78 -2.00
N VAL A 201 6.92 -16.85 -2.43
CA VAL A 201 7.65 -17.75 -1.53
C VAL A 201 8.78 -16.98 -0.82
N ASP A 202 9.56 -16.21 -1.57
CA ASP A 202 10.66 -15.43 -1.01
C ASP A 202 10.17 -14.42 0.04
N LEU A 203 9.11 -13.67 -0.26
CA LEU A 203 8.54 -12.70 0.67
C LEU A 203 7.94 -13.37 1.91
N LEU A 204 7.19 -14.47 1.76
CA LEU A 204 6.61 -15.19 2.90
C LEU A 204 7.67 -15.81 3.80
N SER A 205 8.81 -16.25 3.23
CA SER A 205 9.93 -16.79 4.01
C SER A 205 10.54 -15.78 4.99
N LEU A 206 10.29 -14.49 4.78
CA LEU A 206 10.75 -13.44 5.69
C LEU A 206 9.92 -13.34 6.96
N PHE A 207 8.72 -13.94 7.04
CA PHE A 207 7.81 -13.71 8.16
C PHE A 207 7.87 -14.78 9.25
N THR A 208 7.80 -14.35 10.51
CA THR A 208 7.53 -15.21 11.67
C THR A 208 6.24 -14.75 12.35
N LEU A 209 5.19 -15.59 12.25
CA LEU A 209 3.81 -15.24 12.58
C LEU A 209 3.22 -16.21 13.63
N PRO A 210 3.70 -16.21 14.89
CA PRO A 210 3.41 -17.25 15.88
C PRO A 210 1.94 -17.29 16.35
N LYS A 211 1.15 -16.26 16.03
CA LYS A 211 -0.27 -16.15 16.39
C LYS A 211 -1.21 -16.14 15.19
N LEU A 212 -0.71 -16.46 14.00
CA LEU A 212 -1.53 -16.46 12.80
C LEU A 212 -2.65 -17.51 12.93
N ARG A 213 -3.89 -17.07 12.69
CA ARG A 213 -5.10 -17.90 12.77
C ARG A 213 -5.80 -18.00 11.42
N VAL A 214 -5.75 -16.93 10.65
CA VAL A 214 -6.36 -16.84 9.33
C VAL A 214 -5.28 -16.52 8.33
N LEU A 215 -5.08 -17.43 7.39
CA LEU A 215 -4.27 -17.20 6.21
C LEU A 215 -5.18 -17.31 4.98
N ALA A 216 -5.33 -16.20 4.26
CA ALA A 216 -6.02 -16.16 2.99
C ALA A 216 -4.99 -15.94 1.88
N VAL A 217 -4.97 -16.83 0.88
CA VAL A 217 -4.05 -16.75 -0.24
C VAL A 217 -4.84 -16.61 -1.54
N GLN A 218 -4.44 -15.66 -2.39
CA GLN A 218 -5.12 -15.39 -3.65
C GLN A 218 -4.12 -15.30 -4.81
N ASP A 219 -4.44 -15.95 -5.92
CA ASP A 219 -3.80 -15.68 -7.21
C ASP A 219 -4.43 -14.42 -7.80
N VAL A 220 -3.71 -13.29 -7.64
CA VAL A 220 -4.17 -11.99 -8.12
C VAL A 220 -4.07 -11.96 -9.65
N ALA A 221 -2.99 -12.49 -10.23
CA ALA A 221 -2.80 -12.50 -11.68
C ALA A 221 -3.98 -13.16 -12.42
N PHE A 222 -4.53 -14.24 -11.86
CA PHE A 222 -5.75 -14.87 -12.36
C PHE A 222 -7.01 -14.01 -12.16
N ALA A 223 -7.18 -13.39 -10.98
CA ALA A 223 -8.36 -12.60 -10.64
C ALA A 223 -8.56 -11.40 -11.57
N ILE A 224 -7.46 -10.75 -11.98
CA ILE A 224 -7.49 -9.62 -12.92
C ILE A 224 -7.22 -10.02 -14.38
N GLN A 225 -7.33 -11.32 -14.70
CA GLN A 225 -7.26 -11.89 -16.05
C GLN A 225 -5.97 -11.53 -16.81
N LEU A 226 -4.86 -11.34 -16.10
CA LEU A 226 -3.61 -10.89 -16.71
C LEU A 226 -2.79 -12.01 -17.34
N CYS A 227 -2.93 -13.25 -16.86
CA CYS A 227 -2.09 -14.36 -17.29
C CYS A 227 -2.80 -15.72 -17.21
N GLU A 228 -2.19 -16.71 -17.88
CA GLU A 228 -2.53 -18.12 -17.70
C GLU A 228 -2.25 -18.58 -16.26
N ARG A 229 -3.00 -19.60 -15.82
CA ARG A 229 -2.92 -20.15 -14.46
C ARG A 229 -1.49 -20.58 -14.12
N GLN A 230 -0.93 -20.03 -13.05
CA GLN A 230 0.39 -20.41 -12.56
C GLN A 230 0.31 -21.66 -11.66
N ASP A 231 1.37 -22.47 -11.65
CA ASP A 231 1.50 -23.57 -10.69
C ASP A 231 1.89 -22.99 -9.31
N SER A 232 0.94 -22.99 -8.38
CA SER A 232 1.12 -22.48 -7.03
C SER A 232 1.60 -23.53 -6.03
N SER A 233 1.99 -24.73 -6.46
CA SER A 233 2.35 -25.84 -5.55
C SER A 233 3.49 -25.47 -4.59
N ALA A 234 4.53 -24.77 -5.09
CA ALA A 234 5.67 -24.32 -4.29
C ALA A 234 5.27 -23.39 -3.13
N LEU A 235 4.24 -22.56 -3.32
CA LEU A 235 3.71 -21.68 -2.28
C LEU A 235 3.08 -22.48 -1.15
N PHE A 236 2.24 -23.47 -1.48
CA PHE A 236 1.59 -24.31 -0.48
C PHE A 236 2.58 -25.23 0.24
N ASP A 237 3.60 -25.75 -0.46
CA ASP A 237 4.68 -26.52 0.15
C ASP A 237 5.47 -25.71 1.18
N HIS A 238 5.60 -24.39 0.97
CA HIS A 238 6.22 -23.49 1.93
C HIS A 238 5.34 -23.27 3.17
N LEU A 239 4.03 -23.11 2.99
CA LEU A 239 3.06 -22.82 4.06
C LEU A 239 2.79 -23.99 5.01
N VAL A 240 3.09 -25.23 4.60
CA VAL A 240 2.85 -26.45 5.40
C VAL A 240 4.04 -26.81 6.31
N ARG A 241 5.18 -26.13 6.17
CA ARG A 241 6.40 -26.36 6.98
C ARG A 241 6.36 -25.59 8.29
#